data_AF-A0A942V192-F1
#
_entry.id   AF-A0A942V192-F1
#
_cell.length_a   1.000
_cell.length_b   1.000
_cell.length_c   1.000
_cell.angle_alpha   90.00
_cell.angle_beta   90.00
_cell.angle_gamma   90.00
#
_symmetry.space_group_name_H-M   'P 1'
#
loop_
_entity.id
_entity.type
_entity.pdbx_description
1 polymer ?
#
loop_
_entity_poly.entity_id
_entity_poly.type
_entity_poly.pdbx_seq_one_letter_code
_entity_poly.pdbx_strand_id
1 'polypeptide(L)'
;MSNVAKFWKQVQTQSKAQNPDVVALCQVKSLKPFVFDYKGIEISIANGDNIYIDPLILQANINLDVAGMDSAQNINPALWKADNTPTGTVEISGSQKQFLTDFYNFFKSWQGTYILSVGDYVTVQRLGFNTYLVIRKAVELE
;
A
#
# COMPACT_ATOMS: atom_id res chain seq x y z
N MET A 1 -25.73 -7.79 -3.53
CA MET A 1 -24.67 -6.76 -3.57
C MET A 1 -23.76 -6.98 -2.38
N SER A 2 -22.45 -7.13 -2.58
CA SER A 2 -21.46 -7.29 -1.50
C SER A 2 -21.42 -6.04 -0.60
N ASN A 3 -20.93 -6.19 0.63
CA ASN A 3 -20.80 -5.06 1.57
C ASN A 3 -19.90 -3.95 0.99
N VAL A 4 -18.82 -4.35 0.31
CA VAL A 4 -17.94 -3.46 -0.44
C VAL A 4 -18.70 -2.67 -1.51
N ALA A 5 -19.58 -3.32 -2.28
CA ALA A 5 -20.38 -2.62 -3.30
C ALA A 5 -21.37 -1.61 -2.71
N LYS A 6 -21.90 -1.86 -1.50
CA LYS A 6 -22.82 -0.94 -0.80
C LYS A 6 -22.08 0.29 -0.26
N PHE A 7 -20.90 0.09 0.34
CA PHE A 7 -20.05 1.17 0.83
C PHE A 7 -19.70 2.15 -0.30
N TRP A 8 -19.21 1.65 -1.43
CA TRP A 8 -18.85 2.51 -2.56
C TRP A 8 -20.03 3.28 -3.15
N LYS A 9 -21.24 2.70 -3.11
CA LYS A 9 -22.47 3.38 -3.55
C LYS A 9 -22.87 4.52 -2.61
N GLN A 10 -22.65 4.37 -1.30
CA GLN A 10 -22.89 5.44 -0.32
C GLN A 10 -21.91 6.60 -0.49
N VAL A 11 -20.61 6.30 -0.61
CA VAL A 11 -19.56 7.29 -0.87
C VAL A 11 -19.88 8.10 -2.13
N GLN A 12 -20.29 7.43 -3.22
CA GLN A 12 -20.66 8.06 -4.48
C GLN A 12 -21.93 8.93 -4.40
N THR A 13 -22.84 8.63 -3.47
CA THR A 13 -24.08 9.40 -3.27
C THR A 13 -23.79 10.67 -2.46
N GLN A 14 -22.98 10.56 -1.40
CA GLN A 14 -22.57 11.70 -0.59
C GLN A 14 -21.67 12.68 -1.37
N SER A 15 -20.80 12.18 -2.25
CA SER A 15 -19.92 13.03 -3.08
C SER A 15 -20.66 13.85 -4.13
N LYS A 16 -21.92 13.53 -4.46
CA LYS A 16 -22.72 14.22 -5.48
C LYS A 16 -23.52 15.41 -4.93
N ALA A 17 -23.68 15.52 -3.62
CA ALA A 17 -24.63 16.45 -2.99
C ALA A 17 -24.03 17.84 -2.63
N GLN A 18 -22.72 18.05 -2.79
CA GLN A 18 -22.05 19.33 -2.54
C GLN A 18 -21.14 19.66 -3.75
N ASN A 19 -21.11 20.93 -4.17
CA ASN A 19 -20.45 21.55 -5.35
C ASN A 19 -19.09 20.97 -5.86
N PRO A 20 -18.69 21.27 -7.12
CA PRO A 20 -18.15 20.35 -8.12
C PRO A 20 -16.65 20.02 -8.05
N ASP A 21 -15.97 20.28 -6.94
CA ASP A 21 -14.59 19.83 -6.69
C ASP A 21 -14.58 18.36 -6.22
N VAL A 22 -15.23 17.50 -7.01
CA VAL A 22 -15.50 16.13 -6.62
C VAL A 22 -14.21 15.33 -6.67
N VAL A 23 -13.56 15.22 -5.52
CA VAL A 23 -12.59 14.16 -5.26
C VAL A 23 -13.29 12.84 -5.53
N ALA A 24 -12.81 12.13 -6.53
CA ALA A 24 -13.36 10.85 -6.92
C ALA A 24 -12.42 9.73 -6.52
N LEU A 25 -13.00 8.58 -6.25
CA LEU A 25 -12.25 7.37 -6.10
C LEU A 25 -12.03 6.72 -7.47
N CYS A 26 -10.77 6.41 -7.76
CA CYS A 26 -10.33 5.79 -9.00
C CYS A 26 -9.54 4.52 -8.71
N GLN A 27 -9.56 3.55 -9.62
CA GLN A 27 -8.79 2.32 -9.48
C GLN A 27 -7.51 2.39 -10.33
N VAL A 28 -6.36 2.08 -9.74
CA VAL A 28 -5.08 2.00 -10.46
C VAL A 28 -5.07 0.78 -11.39
N LYS A 29 -4.78 1.00 -12.67
CA LYS A 29 -4.64 -0.05 -13.69
C LYS A 29 -3.19 -0.38 -14.01
N SER A 30 -2.31 0.63 -13.99
CA SER A 30 -0.89 0.47 -14.25
C SER A 30 -0.08 1.54 -13.50
N LEU A 31 1.15 1.21 -13.13
CA LEU A 31 2.10 2.13 -12.48
C LEU A 31 3.15 2.70 -13.45
N LYS A 32 3.46 1.98 -14.54
CA LYS A 32 4.45 2.38 -15.55
C LYS A 32 3.99 1.96 -16.96
N PRO A 33 3.36 2.85 -17.75
CA PRO A 33 2.97 4.23 -17.39
C PRO A 33 1.86 4.24 -16.33
N PHE A 34 1.73 5.34 -15.59
CA PHE A 34 0.67 5.46 -14.58
C PHE A 34 -0.69 5.66 -15.25
N VAL A 35 -1.64 4.79 -14.90
CA VAL A 35 -2.98 4.73 -15.49
C VAL A 35 -3.99 4.41 -14.40
N PHE A 36 -5.12 5.13 -14.39
CA PHE A 36 -6.23 4.85 -13.49
C PHE A 36 -7.58 4.92 -14.23
N ASP A 37 -8.54 4.16 -13.73
CA ASP A 37 -9.93 4.20 -14.19
C ASP A 37 -10.75 5.20 -13.38
N TYR A 38 -11.34 6.17 -14.06
CA TYR A 38 -12.33 7.10 -13.53
C TYR A 38 -13.69 6.79 -14.14
N LYS A 39 -14.58 6.14 -13.38
CA LYS A 39 -15.96 5.83 -13.81
C LYS A 39 -16.04 5.07 -15.14
N GLY A 40 -15.12 4.13 -15.39
CA GLY A 40 -15.07 3.34 -16.63
C GLY A 40 -14.31 4.02 -17.78
N ILE A 41 -13.68 5.18 -17.53
CA ILE A 41 -12.83 5.88 -18.50
C ILE A 41 -11.39 5.76 -18.02
N GLU A 42 -10.52 5.26 -18.90
CA GLU A 42 -9.10 5.17 -18.65
C GLU A 42 -8.42 6.54 -18.79
N ILE A 43 -7.81 7.02 -17.71
CA ILE A 43 -7.06 8.28 -17.68
C ILE A 43 -5.58 7.95 -17.75
N SER A 44 -4.90 8.50 -18.76
CA SER A 44 -3.48 8.26 -18.98
C SER A 44 -2.82 9.38 -19.78
N ILE A 45 -1.51 9.54 -19.60
CA ILE A 45 -0.70 10.48 -20.39
C ILE A 45 -0.77 10.14 -21.90
N ALA A 46 -0.92 8.85 -22.24
CA ALA A 46 -1.07 8.40 -23.62
C ALA A 46 -2.38 8.87 -24.27
N ASN A 47 -3.42 9.14 -23.47
CA ASN A 47 -4.71 9.67 -23.92
C ASN A 47 -4.72 11.21 -24.00
N GLY A 48 -3.60 11.87 -23.72
CA GLY A 48 -3.49 13.33 -23.68
C GLY A 48 -3.95 13.97 -22.36
N ASP A 49 -4.07 13.18 -21.28
CA ASP A 49 -4.39 13.66 -19.95
C ASP A 49 -3.15 14.15 -19.20
N ASN A 50 -3.31 15.23 -18.44
CA ASN A 50 -2.29 15.73 -17.53
C ASN A 50 -2.50 15.13 -16.14
N ILE A 51 -1.54 14.36 -15.64
CA ILE A 51 -1.65 13.68 -14.35
C ILE A 51 -0.53 14.16 -13.42
N TYR A 52 -0.91 14.76 -12.31
CA TYR A 52 -0.01 15.10 -11.21
C TYR A 52 -0.17 14.08 -10.09
N ILE A 53 0.94 13.48 -9.67
CA ILE A 53 0.99 12.49 -8.60
C ILE A 53 2.32 12.61 -7.88
N ASP A 54 2.32 12.42 -6.56
CA ASP A 54 3.54 12.38 -5.78
C ASP A 54 4.40 11.16 -6.21
N PRO A 55 5.66 11.36 -6.65
CA PRO A 55 6.53 10.27 -7.06
C PRO A 55 6.80 9.24 -5.94
N LEU A 56 6.69 9.61 -4.67
CA LEU A 56 6.83 8.69 -3.54
C LEU A 56 5.76 7.59 -3.57
N ILE A 57 4.56 7.92 -4.02
CA ILE A 57 3.43 7.00 -4.15
C ILE A 57 3.66 5.97 -5.28
N LEU A 58 4.50 6.31 -6.26
CA LEU A 58 4.87 5.48 -7.41
C LEU A 58 6.16 4.67 -7.20
N GLN A 59 6.81 4.78 -6.04
CA GLN A 59 8.02 4.01 -5.76
C GLN A 59 7.71 2.51 -5.75
N ALA A 60 8.69 1.70 -6.16
CA ALA A 60 8.54 0.26 -6.05
C ALA A 60 8.56 -0.14 -4.57
N ASN A 61 7.67 -1.05 -4.18
CA ASN A 61 7.75 -1.70 -2.89
C ASN A 61 9.10 -2.42 -2.79
N ILE A 62 9.74 -2.37 -1.62
CA ILE A 62 10.97 -3.12 -1.41
C ILE A 62 10.63 -4.62 -1.47
N ASN A 63 11.35 -5.36 -2.30
CA ASN A 63 11.24 -6.81 -2.37
C ASN A 63 12.38 -7.44 -1.57
N LEU A 64 12.05 -8.42 -0.73
CA LEU A 64 13.05 -9.23 -0.05
C LEU A 64 13.43 -10.39 -0.96
N ASP A 65 14.73 -10.54 -1.24
CA ASP A 65 15.25 -11.75 -1.86
C ASP A 65 15.39 -12.86 -0.80
N VAL A 66 14.33 -13.64 -0.66
CA VAL A 66 14.28 -14.76 0.30
C VAL A 66 15.21 -15.90 -0.10
N ALA A 67 15.58 -16.01 -1.39
CA ALA A 67 16.42 -17.10 -1.90
C ALA A 67 17.89 -16.92 -1.52
N GLY A 68 18.38 -15.68 -1.44
CA GLY A 68 19.72 -15.37 -0.95
C GLY A 68 19.92 -15.54 0.56
N MET A 69 18.85 -15.75 1.32
CA MET A 69 18.86 -15.72 2.80
C MET A 69 19.02 -17.09 3.48
N ASP A 70 19.08 -18.19 2.72
CA ASP A 70 19.28 -19.54 3.27
C ASP A 70 20.66 -19.76 3.90
N SER A 71 21.59 -18.81 3.74
CA SER A 71 22.91 -18.84 4.38
C SER A 71 22.97 -18.14 5.74
N ALA A 72 21.89 -17.50 6.19
CA ALA A 72 21.88 -16.72 7.44
C ALA A 72 21.80 -17.63 8.67
N GLN A 73 22.73 -17.43 9.61
CA GLN A 73 22.96 -18.29 10.78
C GLN A 73 21.69 -18.55 11.59
N ASN A 74 21.40 -19.82 11.86
CA ASN A 74 20.39 -20.22 12.82
C ASN A 74 20.84 -19.85 14.24
N ILE A 75 19.93 -19.33 15.06
CA ILE A 75 20.17 -19.25 16.50
C ILE A 75 19.90 -20.67 17.02
N ASN A 76 20.96 -21.37 17.42
CA ASN A 76 20.79 -22.64 18.11
C ASN A 76 19.96 -22.39 19.37
N PRO A 77 18.85 -23.13 19.56
CA PRO A 77 18.03 -22.98 20.75
C PRO A 77 18.91 -23.18 21.98
N ALA A 78 18.99 -22.14 22.81
CA ALA A 78 19.73 -22.18 24.06
C ALA A 78 18.91 -21.46 25.14
N LEU A 79 19.15 -21.85 26.38
CA LEU A 79 18.58 -21.19 27.55
C LEU A 79 19.47 -20.00 27.90
N TRP A 80 18.95 -18.79 27.68
CA TRP A 80 19.66 -17.54 27.98
C TRP A 80 19.18 -16.99 29.31
N LYS A 81 20.11 -16.47 30.10
CA LYS A 81 19.82 -15.67 31.28
C LYS A 81 20.05 -14.20 30.90
N ALA A 82 19.02 -13.38 30.99
CA ALA A 82 19.16 -11.95 30.78
C ALA A 82 20.00 -11.33 31.91
N ASP A 83 20.88 -10.41 31.58
CA ASP A 83 21.70 -9.70 32.57
C ASP A 83 20.79 -9.06 33.62
N ASN A 84 21.16 -9.21 34.90
CA ASN A 84 20.42 -8.74 36.09
C ASN A 84 19.10 -9.45 36.41
N THR A 85 18.82 -10.65 35.89
CA THR A 85 17.68 -11.46 36.37
C THR A 85 18.06 -12.35 37.56
N PRO A 86 17.33 -12.30 38.71
CA PRO A 86 17.66 -13.10 39.90
C PRO A 86 17.53 -14.61 39.63
N THR A 87 16.48 -15.01 38.91
CA THR A 87 16.14 -16.40 38.58
C THR A 87 15.40 -16.47 37.24
N GLY A 88 15.48 -17.63 36.59
CA GLY A 88 14.84 -17.90 35.30
C GLY A 88 15.84 -17.97 34.15
N THR A 89 15.61 -18.92 33.24
CA THR A 89 16.22 -18.93 31.91
C THR A 89 15.09 -18.88 30.90
N VAL A 90 15.32 -18.19 29.78
CA VAL A 90 14.36 -18.12 28.68
C VAL A 90 14.99 -18.80 27.49
N GLU A 91 14.25 -19.70 26.85
CA GLU A 91 14.68 -20.29 25.59
C GLU A 91 14.58 -19.22 24.49
N ILE A 92 15.72 -18.89 23.89
CA ILE A 92 15.74 -18.08 22.67
C ILE A 92 15.92 -19.05 21.51
N SER A 93 14.91 -19.11 20.65
CA SER A 93 14.90 -19.93 19.43
C SER A 93 14.46 -19.09 18.23
N GLY A 94 14.80 -19.54 17.03
CA GLY A 94 14.48 -18.86 15.78
C GLY A 94 15.66 -18.82 14.82
N SER A 95 15.42 -18.38 13.60
CA SER A 95 16.46 -18.14 12.60
C SER A 95 16.54 -16.65 12.26
N GLN A 96 17.73 -16.17 11.88
CA GLN A 96 17.87 -14.84 11.28
C GLN A 96 16.91 -14.68 10.09
N LYS A 97 16.69 -15.75 9.32
CA LYS A 97 15.72 -15.80 8.23
C LYS A 97 14.29 -15.48 8.71
N GLN A 98 13.85 -16.06 9.83
CA GLN A 98 12.52 -15.79 10.39
C GLN A 98 12.40 -14.32 10.82
N PHE A 99 13.36 -13.81 11.60
CA PHE A 99 13.36 -12.41 12.02
C PHE A 99 13.33 -11.44 10.83
N LEU A 100 14.18 -11.66 9.82
CA LEU A 100 14.24 -10.80 8.64
C LEU A 100 12.96 -10.91 7.80
N THR A 101 12.33 -12.09 7.75
CA THR A 101 11.02 -12.28 7.10
C THR A 101 9.93 -11.52 7.83
N ASP A 102 9.88 -11.60 9.16
CA ASP A 102 8.88 -10.91 9.97
C ASP A 102 9.05 -9.39 9.91
N PHE A 103 10.30 -8.91 10.04
CA PHE A 103 10.62 -7.50 9.87
C PHE A 103 10.25 -7.01 8.47
N TYR A 104 10.55 -7.79 7.43
CA TYR A 104 10.17 -7.46 6.07
C TYR A 104 8.66 -7.39 5.90
N ASN A 105 7.90 -8.35 6.42
CA ASN A 105 6.45 -8.35 6.33
C ASN A 105 5.83 -7.15 7.06
N PHE A 106 6.35 -6.83 8.25
CA PHE A 106 5.97 -5.62 8.99
C PHE A 106 6.25 -4.35 8.17
N PHE A 107 7.47 -4.21 7.66
CA PHE A 107 7.89 -3.05 6.88
C PHE A 107 7.10 -2.91 5.57
N LYS A 108 6.85 -4.03 4.88
CA LYS A 108 6.05 -4.10 3.67
C LYS A 108 4.59 -3.72 3.92
N SER A 109 4.02 -4.15 5.04
CA SER A 109 2.67 -3.77 5.47
C SER A 109 2.58 -2.26 5.69
N TRP A 110 3.54 -1.68 6.42
CA TRP A 110 3.64 -0.24 6.62
C TRP A 110 3.79 0.52 5.30
N GLN A 111 4.72 0.10 4.43
CA GLN A 111 4.89 0.70 3.10
C GLN A 111 3.64 0.54 2.21
N GLY A 112 2.94 -0.58 2.31
CA GLY A 112 1.70 -0.86 1.58
C GLY A 112 0.57 0.13 1.89
N THR A 113 0.68 0.91 2.97
CA THR A 113 -0.25 1.99 3.30
C THR A 113 -0.09 3.20 2.37
N TYR A 114 1.11 3.40 1.82
CA TYR A 114 1.48 4.60 1.07
C TYR A 114 1.83 4.32 -0.40
N ILE A 115 2.46 3.19 -0.67
CA ILE A 115 2.89 2.79 -2.01
C ILE A 115 1.73 2.15 -2.78
N LEU A 116 1.56 2.54 -4.04
CA LEU A 116 0.54 1.97 -4.92
C LEU A 116 0.96 0.63 -5.52
N SER A 117 -0.04 -0.23 -5.63
CA SER A 117 -0.06 -1.48 -6.37
C SER A 117 -1.20 -1.44 -7.40
N VAL A 118 -1.10 -2.24 -8.46
CA VAL A 118 -2.20 -2.39 -9.42
C VAL A 118 -3.44 -2.92 -8.70
N GLY A 119 -4.59 -2.32 -8.97
CA GLY A 119 -5.86 -2.64 -8.31
C GLY A 119 -6.17 -1.79 -7.09
N ASP A 120 -5.19 -1.06 -6.53
CA ASP A 120 -5.42 -0.13 -5.43
C ASP A 120 -6.36 1.01 -5.84
N TYR A 121 -6.99 1.62 -4.84
CA TYR A 121 -7.82 2.80 -5.02
C TYR A 121 -7.07 4.08 -4.63
N VAL A 122 -7.29 5.13 -5.41
CA VAL A 122 -6.75 6.47 -5.14
C VAL A 122 -7.84 7.52 -5.18
N THR A 123 -7.68 8.56 -4.37
CA THR A 123 -8.52 9.76 -4.47
C THR A 123 -7.91 10.72 -5.46
N VAL A 124 -8.69 11.12 -6.46
CA VAL A 124 -8.27 12.00 -7.56
C VAL A 124 -9.17 13.22 -7.61
N GLN A 125 -8.59 14.41 -7.66
CA GLN A 125 -9.30 15.64 -7.95
C GLN A 125 -9.12 16.02 -9.41
N ARG A 126 -10.22 16.40 -10.07
CA ARG A 126 -10.19 16.96 -11.42
C ARG A 126 -9.98 18.47 -11.33
N LEU A 127 -8.98 18.99 -12.03
CA LEU A 127 -8.64 20.42 -12.04
C LEU A 127 -9.19 21.16 -13.29
N GLY A 128 -9.82 20.44 -14.22
CA GLY A 128 -10.27 20.98 -15.51
C GLY A 128 -9.28 20.64 -16.64
N PHE A 129 -9.62 20.95 -17.90
CA PHE A 129 -8.72 20.78 -19.06
C PHE A 129 -7.95 19.43 -19.10
N ASN A 130 -8.66 18.31 -18.93
CA ASN A 130 -8.09 16.95 -18.86
C ASN A 130 -6.94 16.81 -17.84
N THR A 131 -6.99 17.58 -16.76
CA THR A 131 -5.96 17.63 -15.74
C THR A 131 -6.48 17.04 -14.42
N TYR A 132 -5.65 16.18 -13.83
CA TYR A 132 -5.97 15.35 -12.68
C TYR A 132 -4.85 15.41 -11.64
N LEU A 133 -5.22 15.59 -10.37
CA LEU A 133 -4.33 15.52 -9.23
C LEU A 133 -4.66 14.28 -8.40
N VAL A 134 -3.72 13.35 -8.31
CA VAL A 134 -3.79 12.22 -7.40
C VAL A 134 -3.38 12.68 -6.01
N ILE A 135 -4.30 12.58 -5.05
CA ILE A 135 -4.11 13.10 -3.69
C ILE A 135 -3.43 12.05 -2.81
N ARG A 136 -4.02 10.84 -2.71
CA ARG A 136 -3.53 9.76 -1.86
C ARG A 136 -4.12 8.41 -2.24
N LYS A 137 -3.47 7.34 -1.76
CA LYS A 137 -4.04 6.00 -1.68
C LYS A 137 -5.24 6.01 -0.71
N ALA A 138 -6.34 5.37 -1.12
CA ALA A 138 -7.50 5.14 -0.28
C ALA A 138 -7.34 3.82 0.46
N VAL A 139 -7.57 3.85 1.78
CA VAL A 139 -7.48 2.68 2.66
C VAL A 139 -8.80 2.59 3.43
N GLU A 140 -9.35 1.37 3.52
CA GLU A 140 -10.50 1.09 4.39
C GLU A 140 -10.03 1.06 5.85
N LEU A 141 -10.74 1.74 6.74
CA LEU A 141 -10.46 1.69 8.17
C LEU A 141 -11.28 0.53 8.76
N GLU A 142 -10.61 -0.38 9.46
CA GLU A 142 -11.25 -1.44 10.27
C GLU A 142 -11.79 -0.89 11.60
#